data_AF-A0A0F9FPS8-F1
#
_entry.id   AF-A0A0F9FPS8-F1
#
_cell.length_a   1.000
_cell.length_b   1.000
_cell.length_c   1.000
_cell.angle_alpha   90.00
_cell.angle_beta   90.00
_cell.angle_gamma   90.00
#
_symmetry.space_group_name_H-M   'P 1'
#
loop_
_entity.id
_entity.type
_entity.pdbx_description
1 polymer ?
#
loop_
_entity_poly.entity_id
_entity_poly.type
_entity_poly.pdbx_seq_one_letter_code
_entity_poly.pdbx_strand_id
1 'polypeptide(L)'
;MQRQRGGPGGFFSWVLINLYCACSGYAERPVRAFYFFIGLIFFFALLLAMTKDGIGHGLGELLLSTLQYATFEKEPIISTNYTWGKVVKLGAKIFIPIQAALMALAIRNRFRR
;
A
#
# COMPACT_ATOMS: atom_id res chain seq x y z
N MET A 1 -26.38 -27.16 4.16
CA MET A 1 -26.58 -26.58 2.82
C MET A 1 -25.22 -26.40 2.14
N GLN A 2 -24.81 -27.38 1.33
CA GLN A 2 -23.61 -27.34 0.51
C GLN A 2 -23.87 -26.54 -0.77
N ARG A 3 -22.99 -25.60 -1.13
CA ARG A 3 -22.91 -25.08 -2.50
C ARG A 3 -21.52 -25.34 -3.06
N GLN A 4 -21.44 -26.42 -3.84
CA GLN A 4 -20.40 -26.63 -4.85
C GLN A 4 -20.48 -25.50 -5.87
N ARG A 5 -19.34 -24.82 -6.15
CA ARG A 5 -19.05 -24.25 -7.47
C ARG A 5 -17.54 -24.32 -7.72
N GLY A 6 -17.11 -25.48 -8.22
CA GLY A 6 -15.88 -25.57 -9.00
C GLY A 6 -16.11 -24.83 -10.32
N GLY A 7 -15.35 -23.75 -10.54
CA GLY A 7 -15.25 -23.06 -11.81
C GLY A 7 -13.77 -22.78 -12.09
N PRO A 8 -13.29 -22.86 -13.34
CA PRO A 8 -11.87 -22.80 -13.70
C PRO A 8 -11.17 -21.44 -13.45
N GLY A 9 -11.80 -20.51 -12.73
CA GLY A 9 -11.20 -19.26 -12.26
C GLY A 9 -10.66 -19.33 -10.83
N GLY A 10 -10.17 -20.49 -10.40
CA GLY A 10 -9.88 -20.82 -8.99
C GLY A 10 -9.00 -19.79 -8.27
N PHE A 11 -7.96 -19.26 -8.92
CA PHE A 11 -7.13 -18.22 -8.33
C PHE A 11 -7.86 -16.88 -8.20
N PHE A 12 -8.52 -16.41 -9.26
CA PHE A 12 -9.20 -15.11 -9.25
C PHE A 12 -10.42 -15.11 -8.33
N SER A 13 -11.16 -16.21 -8.27
CA SER A 13 -12.28 -16.40 -7.35
C SER A 13 -11.82 -16.52 -5.91
N TRP A 14 -10.73 -17.26 -5.64
CA TRP A 14 -10.15 -17.36 -4.29
C TRP A 14 -9.55 -16.04 -3.83
N VAL A 15 -8.89 -15.29 -4.72
CA VAL A 15 -8.44 -13.92 -4.46
C VAL A 15 -9.63 -13.02 -4.19
N LEU A 16 -10.68 -13.03 -5.01
CA LEU A 16 -11.86 -12.20 -4.77
C LEU A 16 -12.60 -12.58 -3.48
N ILE A 17 -12.64 -13.86 -3.11
CA ILE A 17 -13.26 -14.33 -1.85
C ILE A 17 -12.39 -13.96 -0.66
N ASN A 18 -11.06 -14.10 -0.72
CA ASN A 18 -10.16 -13.62 0.33
C ASN A 18 -10.16 -12.10 0.43
N LEU A 19 -10.21 -11.40 -0.70
CA LEU A 19 -10.33 -9.95 -0.77
C LEU A 19 -11.68 -9.52 -0.21
N TYR A 20 -12.76 -10.25 -0.49
CA TYR A 20 -14.10 -9.99 0.05
C TYR A 20 -14.18 -10.29 1.55
N CYS A 21 -13.58 -11.37 2.04
CA CYS A 21 -13.46 -11.66 3.47
C CYS A 21 -12.60 -10.62 4.20
N ALA A 22 -11.46 -10.24 3.61
CA ALA A 22 -10.62 -9.15 4.10
C ALA A 22 -11.39 -7.81 4.06
N CYS A 23 -12.16 -7.55 3.01
CA CYS A 23 -12.98 -6.35 2.83
C CYS A 23 -14.22 -6.32 3.73
N SER A 24 -14.81 -7.46 4.09
CA SER A 24 -15.96 -7.54 5.00
C SER A 24 -15.56 -7.11 6.42
N GLY A 25 -14.34 -7.45 6.86
CA GLY A 25 -13.74 -6.91 8.09
C GLY A 25 -13.17 -5.48 7.95
N TYR A 26 -12.71 -5.09 6.75
CA TYR A 26 -12.24 -3.70 6.48
C TYR A 26 -13.40 -2.70 6.35
N ALA A 27 -14.57 -3.15 5.89
CA ALA A 27 -15.78 -2.33 5.75
C ALA A 27 -16.35 -1.91 7.12
N GLU A 28 -16.06 -2.65 8.19
CA GLU A 28 -16.53 -2.29 9.53
C GLU A 28 -15.85 -1.03 10.09
N ARG A 29 -14.58 -0.74 9.73
CA ARG A 29 -13.84 0.42 10.28
C ARG A 29 -12.81 0.97 9.27
N PRO A 30 -13.20 1.90 8.36
CA PRO A 30 -12.28 2.55 7.42
C PRO A 30 -11.10 3.27 8.12
N VAL A 31 -11.30 3.64 9.38
CA VAL A 31 -10.27 4.23 10.25
C VAL A 31 -9.05 3.30 10.42
N ARG A 32 -9.25 1.97 10.48
CA ARG A 32 -8.13 1.01 10.63
C ARG A 32 -7.28 0.92 9.37
N ALA A 33 -7.92 0.99 8.19
CA ALA A 33 -7.23 1.05 6.90
C ALA A 33 -6.35 2.30 6.80
N PHE A 34 -6.87 3.43 7.28
CA PHE A 34 -6.15 4.70 7.29
C PHE A 34 -4.91 4.65 8.18
N TYR A 35 -5.01 4.08 9.39
CA TYR A 35 -3.84 3.87 10.26
C TYR A 35 -2.81 2.94 9.63
N PHE A 36 -3.24 1.88 8.95
CA PHE A 36 -2.32 0.99 8.22
C PHE A 36 -1.62 1.70 7.06
N PHE A 37 -2.35 2.55 6.33
CA PHE A 37 -1.79 3.35 5.24
C PHE A 37 -0.73 4.34 5.74
N ILE A 38 -1.04 5.10 6.80
CA ILE A 38 -0.07 6.01 7.43
C ILE A 38 1.15 5.24 7.96
N GLY A 39 0.92 4.13 8.67
CA GLY A 39 1.98 3.29 9.20
C GLY A 39 2.88 2.73 8.11
N LEU A 40 2.31 2.36 6.96
CA LEU A 40 3.07 1.85 5.82
C LEU A 40 3.91 2.95 5.17
N ILE A 41 3.38 4.16 4.99
CA ILE A 41 4.16 5.31 4.51
C ILE A 41 5.33 5.59 5.46
N PHE A 42 5.06 5.61 6.77
CA PHE A 42 6.09 5.86 7.78
C PHE A 42 7.16 4.76 7.81
N PHE A 43 6.74 3.49 7.67
CA PHE A 43 7.65 2.35 7.56
C PHE A 43 8.58 2.46 6.35
N PHE A 44 8.05 2.80 5.16
CA PHE A 44 8.88 2.99 3.97
C PHE A 44 9.79 4.22 4.08
N ALA A 45 9.34 5.30 4.71
CA ALA A 45 10.17 6.47 4.98
C ALA A 45 11.33 6.14 5.94
N LEU A 46 11.10 5.31 6.98
CA LEU A 46 12.15 4.81 7.87
C LEU A 46 13.12 3.88 7.16
N LEU A 47 12.63 2.99 6.30
CA LEU A 47 13.51 2.14 5.48
C LEU A 47 14.39 2.97 4.56
N LEU A 48 13.87 4.07 4.02
CA LEU A 48 14.64 5.02 3.21
C LEU A 48 15.68 5.76 4.07
N ALA A 49 15.33 6.15 5.30
CA ALA A 49 16.25 6.78 6.26
C ALA A 49 17.44 5.87 6.61
N MET A 50 17.24 4.55 6.63
CA MET A 50 18.31 3.57 6.85
C MET A 50 19.23 3.38 5.63
N THR A 51 18.86 3.91 4.47
CA THR A 51 19.76 3.90 3.31
C THR A 51 20.80 5.00 3.43
N LYS A 52 21.99 4.78 2.86
CA LYS A 52 23.06 5.79 2.84
C LYS A 52 22.61 7.13 2.25
N ASP A 53 21.69 7.07 1.28
CA ASP A 53 21.14 8.25 0.60
C ASP A 53 20.07 8.97 1.44
N GLY A 54 19.55 8.36 2.50
CA GLY A 54 18.56 8.95 3.40
C GLY A 54 19.14 9.49 4.71
N ILE A 55 20.40 9.17 5.04
CA ILE A 55 21.08 9.66 6.25
C ILE A 55 21.40 11.15 6.07
N GLY A 56 20.78 12.00 6.90
CA GLY A 56 20.95 13.45 6.87
C GLY A 56 19.75 14.24 6.35
N HIS A 57 18.75 13.56 5.78
CA HIS A 57 17.50 14.18 5.35
C HIS A 57 16.46 14.25 6.47
N GLY A 58 15.68 15.34 6.48
CA GLY A 58 14.60 15.52 7.43
C GLY A 58 13.47 14.51 7.21
N LEU A 59 12.73 14.19 8.28
CA LEU A 59 11.58 13.27 8.25
C LEU A 59 10.53 13.72 7.20
N GLY A 60 10.34 15.03 7.03
CA GLY A 60 9.45 15.60 6.02
C GLY A 60 9.89 15.31 4.59
N GLU A 61 11.18 15.40 4.29
CA GLU A 61 11.74 15.11 2.95
C GLU A 61 11.65 13.62 2.62
N LEU A 62 11.90 12.75 3.60
CA LEU A 62 11.77 11.30 3.47
C LEU A 62 10.31 10.89 3.21
N LEU A 63 9.36 11.49 3.93
CA LEU A 63 7.94 11.27 3.72
C LEU A 63 7.50 11.77 2.34
N LEU A 64 7.89 12.98 1.96
CA LEU A 64 7.59 13.55 0.65
C LEU A 64 8.17 12.67 -0.46
N SER A 65 9.43 12.25 -0.34
CA SER A 65 10.07 11.38 -1.33
C SER A 65 9.35 10.03 -1.43
N THR A 66 8.93 9.45 -0.30
CA THR A 66 8.13 8.20 -0.28
C THR A 66 6.78 8.38 -0.99
N LEU A 67 6.13 9.54 -0.81
CA LEU A 67 4.90 9.88 -1.53
C LEU A 67 5.15 10.07 -3.03
N GLN A 68 6.22 10.75 -3.43
CA GLN A 68 6.61 10.91 -4.83
C GLN A 68 6.88 9.55 -5.50
N TYR A 69 7.49 8.62 -4.77
CA TYR A 69 7.64 7.25 -5.24
C TYR A 69 6.30 6.57 -5.45
N ALA A 70 5.37 6.72 -4.50
CA ALA A 70 4.02 6.15 -4.60
C ALA A 70 3.19 6.73 -5.74
N THR A 71 3.38 8.01 -6.08
CA THR A 71 2.71 8.68 -7.20
C THR A 71 3.40 8.46 -8.55
N PHE A 72 4.43 7.61 -8.59
CA PHE A 72 5.21 7.30 -9.79
C PHE A 72 5.90 8.52 -10.41
N GLU A 73 6.27 9.52 -9.60
CA GLU A 73 7.05 10.65 -10.10
C GLU A 73 8.40 10.19 -10.68
N LYS A 74 8.77 10.82 -11.79
CA LYS A 74 9.96 10.47 -12.57
C LYS A 74 11.25 10.96 -11.91
N GLU A 75 11.21 12.11 -11.23
CA GLU A 75 12.35 12.74 -10.57
C GLU A 75 12.06 12.99 -9.08
N PRO A 76 12.21 11.95 -8.26
CA PRO A 76 12.07 12.07 -6.81
C PRO A 76 13.27 12.82 -6.23
N ILE A 77 13.04 13.57 -5.15
CA ILE A 77 14.07 14.39 -4.47
C ILE A 77 15.29 13.55 -4.06
N ILE A 78 15.09 12.31 -3.60
CA ILE A 78 16.17 11.42 -3.13
C ILE A 78 16.37 10.26 -4.11
N SER A 79 17.25 10.40 -5.09
CA SER A 79 17.51 9.33 -6.07
C SER A 79 18.46 8.25 -5.53
N THR A 80 17.93 7.25 -4.80
CA THR A 80 18.77 6.12 -4.39
C THR A 80 19.33 5.33 -5.59
N ASN A 81 20.66 5.25 -5.69
CA ASN A 81 21.35 4.39 -6.67
C ASN A 81 21.68 3.00 -6.13
N TYR A 82 21.47 2.79 -4.83
CA TYR A 82 21.77 1.55 -4.12
C TYR A 82 20.71 0.44 -4.34
N THR A 83 21.16 -0.81 -4.45
CA THR A 83 20.30 -1.98 -4.72
C THR A 83 19.17 -2.12 -3.70
N TRP A 84 19.46 -1.92 -2.40
CA TRP A 84 18.44 -1.98 -1.35
C TRP A 84 17.41 -0.85 -1.48
N GLY A 85 17.85 0.36 -1.81
CA GLY A 85 16.96 1.50 -2.05
C GLY A 85 16.01 1.26 -3.22
N LYS A 86 16.48 0.58 -4.29
CA LYS A 86 15.62 0.19 -5.43
C LYS A 86 14.50 -0.77 -5.02
N VAL A 87 14.80 -1.74 -4.14
CA VAL A 87 13.79 -2.68 -3.62
C VAL A 87 12.75 -1.95 -2.77
N VAL A 88 13.19 -1.06 -1.89
CA VAL A 88 12.30 -0.23 -1.05
C VAL A 88 11.38 0.64 -1.92
N LYS A 89 11.92 1.26 -2.98
CA LYS A 89 11.14 2.03 -3.96
C LYS A 89 10.09 1.20 -4.69
N LEU A 90 10.47 0.01 -5.13
CA LEU A 90 9.54 -0.90 -5.81
C LEU A 90 8.41 -1.32 -4.88
N GLY A 91 8.74 -1.63 -3.62
CA GLY A 91 7.76 -1.89 -2.56
C GLY A 91 6.80 -0.72 -2.38
N ALA A 92 7.31 0.50 -2.17
CA ALA A 92 6.48 1.69 -2.01
C ALA A 92 5.54 1.92 -3.22
N LYS A 93 6.04 1.74 -4.44
CA LYS A 93 5.27 1.86 -5.70
C LYS A 93 4.13 0.85 -5.84
N ILE A 94 4.23 -0.31 -5.21
CA ILE A 94 3.21 -1.36 -5.31
C ILE A 94 2.26 -1.30 -4.12
N PHE A 95 2.80 -1.30 -2.90
CA PHE A 95 2.02 -1.41 -1.68
C PHE A 95 1.19 -0.15 -1.39
N ILE A 96 1.72 1.05 -1.60
CA ILE A 96 0.99 2.29 -1.28
C ILE A 96 -0.24 2.47 -2.18
N PRO A 97 -0.15 2.33 -3.53
CA PRO A 97 -1.34 2.42 -4.38
C PRO A 97 -2.37 1.32 -4.14
N ILE A 98 -1.93 0.08 -3.84
CA ILE A 98 -2.85 -1.02 -3.49
C ILE A 98 -3.62 -0.68 -2.22
N GLN A 99 -2.95 -0.16 -1.18
CA GLN A 99 -3.62 0.25 0.06
C GLN A 99 -4.55 1.45 -0.17
N ALA A 100 -4.16 2.41 -1.01
CA ALA A 100 -5.04 3.52 -1.39
C ALA A 100 -6.29 3.03 -2.13
N ALA A 101 -6.16 2.06 -3.04
CA ALA A 101 -7.29 1.45 -3.74
C ALA A 101 -8.22 0.69 -2.80
N LEU A 102 -7.66 -0.09 -1.86
CA LEU A 102 -8.43 -0.77 -0.82
C LEU A 102 -9.17 0.22 0.09
N MET A 103 -8.52 1.32 0.46
CA MET A 103 -9.14 2.39 1.24
C MET A 103 -10.30 3.05 0.48
N ALA A 104 -10.09 3.39 -0.80
CA ALA A 104 -11.13 3.96 -1.65
C ALA A 104 -12.34 3.02 -1.79
N LEU A 105 -12.09 1.72 -1.93
CA LEU A 105 -13.14 0.69 -2.01
C LEU A 105 -13.89 0.53 -0.68
N ALA A 106 -13.18 0.56 0.45
CA ALA A 106 -13.79 0.53 1.78
C ALA A 106 -14.68 1.75 2.04
N ILE A 107 -14.23 2.95 1.64
CA ILE A 107 -15.01 4.19 1.73
C ILE A 107 -16.27 4.09 0.86
N ARG A 108 -16.13 3.65 -0.41
CA ARG A 108 -17.27 3.47 -1.32
C ARG A 108 -18.32 2.51 -0.75
N ASN A 109 -17.89 1.43 -0.12
CA ASN A 109 -18.80 0.46 0.49
C ASN A 109 -19.56 1.03 1.70
N ARG A 110 -18.95 1.97 2.45
CA ARG A 110 -19.61 2.66 3.56
C ARG A 110 -20.71 3.61 3.08
N PHE A 111 -20.47 4.37 2.02
CA PHE A 111 -21.44 5.32 1.46
C PHE A 111 -22.60 4.66 0.70
N ARG A 112 -22.54 3.34 0.48
CA ARG A 112 -23.60 2.58 -0.20
C ARG A 112 -24.63 1.97 0.75
N ARG A 113 -24.48 2.15 2.07
CA ARG A 113 -25.49 1.87 3.09
C ARG A 113 -26.20 3.17 3.45
#